data_AF-A0A7D4BCQ5-F1
#
_entry.id   AF-A0A7D4BCQ5-F1
#
_cell.length_a   1.000
_cell.length_b   1.000
_cell.length_c   1.000
_cell.angle_alpha   90.00
_cell.angle_beta   90.00
_cell.angle_gamma   90.00
#
_symmetry.space_group_name_H-M   'P 1'
#
loop_
_entity.id
_entity.type
_entity.pdbx_description
1 polymer ?
#
loop_
_entity_poly.entity_id
_entity_poly.type
_entity_poly.pdbx_seq_one_letter_code
_entity_poly.pdbx_strand_id
1 'polypeptide(L)'
;MKINTNTLKVLSIAFLSAMMMVSCGNKQAKQAEELETETKEQAFEEVTNYPIPTSFEVIQMINKAGASFIIGICNPVDNVGKYITEKDMAINLGIYGADLAYSTTYQMKQETLNYLKVSKDLVEKLNISAGFTPELAKKVEENLENKDSLILTITNSFYETYRYLVENEKESLSLLVVAGSWIEGVYITTQIAYTSRDNTEFIKILANQKAPLMKLMELMEPRKDVPEVKELMDKLAPVQEVYNQIEGENITNEQFEKLMEVITSVRESLV
;
A
#
# COMPACT_ATOMS: atom_id res chain seq x y z
N MET A 1 -4.24 78.74 37.36
CA MET A 1 -4.98 77.45 37.36
C MET A 1 -3.96 76.34 37.11
N LYS A 2 -3.53 75.63 38.17
CA LYS A 2 -2.46 74.63 38.09
C LYS A 2 -3.07 73.31 37.61
N ILE A 3 -2.74 72.91 36.37
CA ILE A 3 -3.13 71.60 35.83
C ILE A 3 -2.25 70.54 36.52
N ASN A 4 -2.93 69.57 37.13
CA ASN A 4 -2.35 68.54 37.98
C ASN A 4 -1.65 67.47 37.12
N THR A 5 -0.37 67.22 37.36
CA THR A 5 0.51 66.37 36.53
C THR A 5 0.19 64.86 36.57
N ASN A 6 -0.82 64.45 37.35
CA ASN A 6 -1.28 63.06 37.42
C ASN A 6 -2.34 62.69 36.37
N THR A 7 -3.03 63.65 35.74
CA THR A 7 -4.03 63.33 34.69
C THR A 7 -3.41 63.07 33.32
N LEU A 8 -2.18 63.52 33.07
CA LEU A 8 -1.47 63.29 31.80
C LEU A 8 -0.89 61.86 31.70
N LYS A 9 -0.59 61.20 32.82
CA LYS A 9 -0.05 59.83 32.84
C LYS A 9 -1.12 58.75 32.61
N VAL A 10 -2.38 59.03 32.95
CA VAL A 10 -3.49 58.08 32.78
C VAL A 10 -3.95 58.02 31.32
N LEU A 11 -3.84 59.13 30.57
CA LEU A 11 -4.16 59.14 29.14
C LEU A 11 -3.11 58.43 28.26
N SER A 12 -1.86 58.33 28.72
CA SER A 12 -0.80 57.61 27.98
C SER A 12 -0.83 56.09 28.17
N ILE A 13 -1.62 55.58 29.12
CA ILE A 13 -1.74 54.12 29.38
C ILE A 13 -2.97 53.53 28.68
N ALA A 14 -3.98 54.34 28.34
CA ALA A 14 -5.18 53.88 27.64
C ALA A 14 -5.00 53.70 26.12
N PHE A 15 -3.94 54.24 25.51
CA PHE A 15 -3.71 54.15 24.06
C PHE A 15 -2.73 53.04 23.62
N LEU A 16 -2.16 52.29 24.57
CA LEU A 16 -1.25 51.17 24.27
C LEU A 16 -1.92 49.78 24.35
N SER A 17 -3.23 49.72 24.64
CA SER A 17 -3.97 48.45 24.79
C SER A 17 -4.86 48.08 23.61
N ALA A 18 -4.92 48.90 22.54
CA ALA A 18 -5.83 48.69 21.41
C ALA A 18 -5.16 48.13 20.13
N MET A 19 -3.87 47.77 20.16
CA MET A 19 -3.13 47.32 18.98
C MET A 19 -2.62 45.86 19.03
N MET A 20 -3.13 45.02 19.94
CA MET A 20 -2.70 43.61 20.05
C MET A 20 -3.79 42.58 19.68
N MET A 21 -4.80 42.95 18.89
CA MET A 21 -5.88 42.03 18.49
C MET A 21 -5.90 41.74 16.98
N VAL A 22 -4.75 41.76 16.30
CA VAL A 22 -4.59 41.24 14.93
C VAL A 22 -3.24 40.53 14.80
N SER A 23 -2.98 39.51 15.61
CA SER A 23 -1.82 38.63 15.38
C SER A 23 -1.91 37.27 16.09
N CYS A 24 -3.11 36.69 16.16
CA CYS A 24 -3.29 35.32 16.69
C CYS A 24 -4.17 34.43 15.82
N GLY A 25 -4.35 34.75 14.53
CA GLY A 25 -4.89 33.80 13.54
C GLY A 25 -3.81 33.05 12.75
N ASN A 26 -2.58 33.58 12.68
CA ASN A 26 -1.56 33.12 11.75
C ASN A 26 -0.50 32.19 12.35
N LYS A 27 -0.48 32.03 13.68
CA LYS A 27 0.44 31.13 14.39
C LYS A 27 -0.13 29.74 14.60
N GLN A 28 -1.44 29.61 14.84
CA GLN A 28 -2.09 28.30 14.95
C GLN A 28 -2.25 27.63 13.58
N ALA A 29 -2.56 28.40 12.52
CA ALA A 29 -2.59 27.87 11.16
C ALA A 29 -1.20 27.41 10.69
N LYS A 30 -0.15 28.22 10.91
CA LYS A 30 1.23 27.83 10.60
C LYS A 30 1.72 26.64 11.42
N GLN A 31 1.40 26.56 12.71
CA GLN A 31 1.85 25.48 13.56
C GLN A 31 1.08 24.18 13.30
N ALA A 32 -0.19 24.25 12.86
CA ALA A 32 -0.96 23.11 12.38
C ALA A 32 -0.47 22.66 10.98
N GLU A 33 -0.17 23.60 10.08
CA GLU A 33 0.51 23.30 8.81
C GLU A 33 1.86 22.64 9.05
N GLU A 34 2.72 23.20 9.90
CA GLU A 34 4.08 22.68 10.17
C GLU A 34 4.02 21.28 10.83
N LEU A 35 3.06 21.04 11.73
CA LEU A 35 2.79 19.72 12.31
C LEU A 35 2.22 18.73 11.28
N GLU A 36 1.27 19.13 10.43
CA GLU A 36 0.72 18.28 9.37
C GLU A 36 1.78 17.93 8.33
N THR A 37 2.61 18.89 7.95
CA THR A 37 3.69 18.71 6.97
C THR A 37 4.73 17.75 7.54
N GLU A 38 5.17 17.95 8.79
CA GLU A 38 6.08 17.02 9.50
C GLU A 38 5.49 15.60 9.61
N THR A 39 4.18 15.42 9.90
CA THR A 39 3.57 14.08 9.90
C THR A 39 3.47 13.44 8.52
N LYS A 40 3.23 14.22 7.46
CA LYS A 40 3.18 13.70 6.08
C LYS A 40 4.58 13.32 5.58
N GLU A 41 5.59 14.10 5.92
CA GLU A 41 6.99 13.83 5.60
C GLU A 41 7.53 12.63 6.39
N GLN A 42 7.13 12.47 7.66
CA GLN A 42 7.42 11.26 8.44
C GLN A 42 6.67 10.03 7.92
N ALA A 43 5.40 10.15 7.50
CA ALA A 43 4.66 9.05 6.87
C ALA A 43 5.24 8.69 5.49
N PHE A 44 5.73 9.66 4.73
CA PHE A 44 6.44 9.46 3.47
C PHE A 44 7.80 8.79 3.71
N GLU A 45 8.61 9.24 4.66
CA GLU A 45 9.89 8.61 5.02
C GLU A 45 9.69 7.22 5.64
N GLU A 46 8.72 7.00 6.54
CA GLU A 46 8.50 5.69 7.18
C GLU A 46 8.01 4.62 6.21
N VAL A 47 7.28 5.01 5.15
CA VAL A 47 6.80 4.05 4.14
C VAL A 47 7.74 3.95 2.93
N THR A 48 8.55 4.97 2.63
CA THR A 48 9.59 4.86 1.59
C THR A 48 10.92 4.27 2.11
N ASN A 49 11.25 4.40 3.40
CA ASN A 49 12.47 3.81 4.00
C ASN A 49 12.28 2.38 4.53
N TYR A 50 11.05 1.88 4.66
CA TYR A 50 10.84 0.50 5.06
C TYR A 50 10.16 -0.27 3.93
N PRO A 51 10.94 -0.98 3.09
CA PRO A 51 10.38 -1.65 1.94
C PRO A 51 9.61 -2.88 2.44
N ILE A 52 8.29 -2.75 2.61
CA ILE A 52 7.44 -3.91 2.39
C ILE A 52 7.76 -4.34 0.96
N PRO A 53 8.32 -5.55 0.75
CA PRO A 53 8.70 -5.98 -0.57
C PRO A 53 7.47 -5.90 -1.46
N THR A 54 7.64 -5.26 -2.60
CA THR A 54 6.61 -5.24 -3.63
C THR A 54 6.28 -6.68 -4.02
N SER A 55 5.04 -6.91 -4.45
CA SER A 55 4.65 -8.19 -5.03
C SER A 55 5.60 -8.61 -6.16
N PHE A 56 6.14 -7.66 -6.95
CA PHE A 56 7.21 -7.91 -7.91
C PHE A 56 8.46 -8.52 -7.31
N GLU A 57 8.99 -7.99 -6.21
CA GLU A 57 10.20 -8.54 -5.57
C GLU A 57 9.94 -9.97 -5.07
N VAL A 58 8.80 -10.22 -4.44
CA VAL A 58 8.40 -11.58 -4.02
C VAL A 58 8.25 -12.51 -5.22
N ILE A 59 7.62 -12.03 -6.29
CA ILE A 59 7.39 -12.79 -7.51
C ILE A 59 8.72 -13.07 -8.27
N GLN A 60 9.68 -12.17 -8.20
CA GLN A 60 11.02 -12.42 -8.71
C GLN A 60 11.76 -13.46 -7.88
N MET A 61 11.60 -13.46 -6.54
CA MET A 61 12.21 -14.48 -5.68
C MET A 61 11.68 -15.88 -6.02
N ILE A 62 10.36 -16.06 -6.14
CA ILE A 62 9.76 -17.35 -6.53
C ILE A 62 10.18 -17.77 -7.96
N ASN A 63 10.29 -16.82 -8.90
CA ASN A 63 10.74 -17.12 -10.26
C ASN A 63 12.21 -17.58 -10.28
N LYS A 64 13.08 -16.92 -9.49
CA LYS A 64 14.49 -17.31 -9.32
C LYS A 64 14.63 -18.68 -8.63
N ALA A 65 13.71 -19.02 -7.73
CA ALA A 65 13.63 -20.34 -7.10
C ALA A 65 13.10 -21.44 -8.05
N GLY A 66 12.78 -21.11 -9.31
CA GLY A 66 12.45 -22.10 -10.34
C GLY A 66 10.97 -22.45 -10.44
N ALA A 67 10.08 -21.65 -9.83
CA ALA A 67 8.64 -21.82 -10.00
C ALA A 67 8.23 -21.68 -11.47
N SER A 68 7.16 -22.40 -11.85
CA SER A 68 6.48 -22.24 -13.13
C SER A 68 5.23 -21.37 -12.97
N PHE A 69 4.74 -20.81 -14.08
CA PHE A 69 3.47 -20.07 -14.07
C PHE A 69 2.30 -21.04 -13.88
N ILE A 70 1.38 -20.72 -12.98
CA ILE A 70 0.15 -21.48 -12.73
C ILE A 70 -1.02 -20.68 -13.29
N ILE A 71 -1.74 -21.28 -14.23
CA ILE A 71 -2.92 -20.65 -14.83
C ILE A 71 -4.09 -20.74 -13.85
N GLY A 72 -4.83 -19.64 -13.71
CA GLY A 72 -6.12 -19.62 -13.01
C GLY A 72 -6.04 -19.38 -11.50
N ILE A 73 -4.86 -19.07 -10.94
CA ILE A 73 -4.75 -18.70 -9.52
C ILE A 73 -4.99 -17.21 -9.27
N CYS A 74 -4.69 -16.35 -10.25
CA CYS A 74 -4.87 -14.89 -10.18
C CYS A 74 -6.34 -14.46 -10.07
N ASN A 75 -6.58 -13.20 -9.69
CA ASN A 75 -7.92 -12.63 -9.62
C ASN A 75 -8.51 -12.51 -11.05
N PRO A 76 -9.68 -13.11 -11.36
CA PRO A 76 -10.31 -12.95 -12.66
C PRO A 76 -10.52 -11.47 -13.03
N VAL A 77 -10.12 -11.08 -14.24
CA VAL A 77 -10.28 -9.69 -14.72
C VAL A 77 -11.74 -9.24 -14.82
N ASP A 78 -12.67 -10.19 -14.96
CA ASP A 78 -14.11 -9.92 -14.98
C ASP A 78 -14.64 -9.44 -13.60
N ASN A 79 -13.87 -9.63 -12.52
CA ASN A 79 -14.25 -9.13 -11.20
C ASN A 79 -14.11 -7.61 -11.06
N VAL A 80 -13.39 -6.92 -11.95
CA VAL A 80 -13.17 -5.46 -11.86
C VAL A 80 -14.48 -4.65 -11.78
N GLY A 81 -15.55 -5.15 -12.40
CA GLY A 81 -16.88 -4.53 -12.36
C GLY A 81 -17.65 -4.74 -11.05
N LYS A 82 -17.18 -5.64 -10.18
CA LYS A 82 -17.79 -5.94 -8.87
C LYS A 82 -17.29 -5.02 -7.75
N TYR A 83 -16.17 -4.33 -7.95
CA TYR A 83 -15.59 -3.43 -6.95
C TYR A 83 -16.25 -2.06 -7.03
N ILE A 84 -17.09 -1.75 -6.04
CA ILE A 84 -17.96 -0.56 -6.04
C ILE A 84 -17.49 0.50 -5.05
N THR A 85 -17.00 0.10 -3.87
CA THR A 85 -16.54 1.07 -2.86
C THR A 85 -15.08 1.44 -3.09
N GLU A 86 -14.65 2.62 -2.61
CA GLU A 86 -13.23 3.01 -2.66
C GLU A 86 -12.33 1.99 -1.97
N LYS A 87 -12.80 1.39 -0.86
CA LYS A 87 -12.13 0.28 -0.19
C LYS A 87 -11.89 -0.89 -1.12
N ASP A 88 -12.95 -1.41 -1.74
CA ASP A 88 -12.86 -2.61 -2.59
C ASP A 88 -11.95 -2.35 -3.79
N MET A 89 -12.03 -1.16 -4.39
CA MET A 89 -11.17 -0.75 -5.50
C MET A 89 -9.71 -0.60 -5.08
N ALA A 90 -9.42 0.00 -3.92
CA ALA A 90 -8.06 0.17 -3.44
C ALA A 90 -7.38 -1.17 -3.12
N ILE A 91 -8.07 -2.06 -2.40
CA ILE A 91 -7.56 -3.41 -2.12
C ILE A 91 -7.32 -4.17 -3.43
N ASN A 92 -8.27 -4.13 -4.36
CA ASN A 92 -8.15 -4.88 -5.60
C ASN A 92 -7.18 -4.26 -6.61
N LEU A 93 -6.85 -2.96 -6.50
CA LEU A 93 -5.73 -2.37 -7.23
C LEU A 93 -4.40 -2.99 -6.76
N GLY A 94 -4.27 -3.25 -5.46
CA GLY A 94 -3.15 -4.01 -4.91
C GLY A 94 -3.09 -5.45 -5.45
N ILE A 95 -4.22 -6.16 -5.38
CA ILE A 95 -4.34 -7.57 -5.83
C ILE A 95 -4.01 -7.70 -7.32
N TYR A 96 -4.71 -6.97 -8.20
CA TYR A 96 -4.39 -6.97 -9.63
C TYR A 96 -2.98 -6.51 -9.92
N GLY A 97 -2.42 -5.72 -9.00
CA GLY A 97 -1.04 -5.32 -9.10
C GLY A 97 -0.03 -6.45 -8.94
N ALA A 98 -0.28 -7.34 -7.98
CA ALA A 98 0.49 -8.57 -7.84
C ALA A 98 0.24 -9.54 -9.01
N ASP A 99 -0.99 -9.62 -9.52
CA ASP A 99 -1.30 -10.45 -10.70
C ASP A 99 -0.57 -9.96 -11.96
N LEU A 100 -0.52 -8.64 -12.15
CA LEU A 100 0.28 -8.01 -13.20
C LEU A 100 1.76 -8.32 -13.04
N ALA A 101 2.27 -8.29 -11.80
CA ALA A 101 3.64 -8.66 -11.50
C ALA A 101 3.94 -10.11 -11.86
N TYR A 102 3.00 -11.00 -11.57
CA TYR A 102 3.10 -12.42 -11.84
C TYR A 102 3.09 -12.67 -13.33
N SER A 103 2.09 -12.18 -14.07
CA SER A 103 2.04 -12.35 -15.51
C SER A 103 3.26 -11.77 -16.22
N THR A 104 3.74 -10.59 -15.79
CA THR A 104 4.91 -9.93 -16.37
C THR A 104 6.17 -10.75 -16.16
N THR A 105 6.39 -11.23 -14.93
CA THR A 105 7.60 -12.00 -14.58
C THR A 105 7.71 -13.30 -15.37
N TYR A 106 6.57 -13.90 -15.71
CA TYR A 106 6.50 -15.14 -16.49
C TYR A 106 6.25 -14.91 -17.99
N GLN A 107 6.33 -13.65 -18.46
CA GLN A 107 6.16 -13.28 -19.87
C GLN A 107 4.81 -13.71 -20.48
N MET A 108 3.78 -13.76 -19.65
CA MET A 108 2.39 -14.03 -20.05
C MET A 108 1.79 -12.74 -20.63
N LYS A 109 2.04 -12.49 -21.92
CA LYS A 109 1.77 -11.18 -22.57
C LYS A 109 0.31 -10.77 -22.53
N GLN A 110 -0.61 -11.69 -22.85
CA GLN A 110 -2.04 -11.37 -22.89
C GLN A 110 -2.57 -11.06 -21.49
N GLU A 111 -2.16 -11.86 -20.50
CA GLU A 111 -2.47 -11.69 -19.09
C GLU A 111 -1.92 -10.36 -18.57
N THR A 112 -0.68 -10.01 -18.95
CA THR A 112 -0.06 -8.72 -18.61
C THR A 112 -0.87 -7.54 -19.12
N LEU A 113 -1.32 -7.58 -20.38
CA LEU A 113 -2.19 -6.54 -20.94
C LEU A 113 -3.55 -6.49 -20.25
N ASN A 114 -4.12 -7.66 -19.93
CA ASN A 114 -5.41 -7.74 -19.25
C ASN A 114 -5.35 -7.16 -17.84
N TYR A 115 -4.32 -7.50 -17.05
CA TYR A 115 -4.13 -6.96 -15.70
C TYR A 115 -3.80 -5.47 -15.71
N LEU A 116 -2.98 -5.03 -16.66
CA LEU A 116 -2.69 -3.60 -16.82
C LEU A 116 -3.96 -2.79 -17.10
N LYS A 117 -4.86 -3.33 -17.92
CA LYS A 117 -6.15 -2.68 -18.25
C LYS A 117 -7.05 -2.53 -17.01
N VAL A 118 -7.21 -3.58 -16.21
CA VAL A 118 -8.06 -3.50 -15.00
C VAL A 118 -7.43 -2.65 -13.90
N SER A 119 -6.10 -2.67 -13.75
CA SER A 119 -5.41 -1.76 -12.82
C SER A 119 -5.60 -0.30 -13.22
N LYS A 120 -5.53 0.01 -14.53
CA LYS A 120 -5.82 1.35 -15.04
C LYS A 120 -7.27 1.78 -14.75
N ASP A 121 -8.25 0.90 -14.99
CA ASP A 121 -9.67 1.19 -14.70
C ASP A 121 -9.89 1.53 -13.22
N LEU A 122 -9.24 0.80 -12.31
CA LEU A 122 -9.31 1.10 -10.88
C LEU A 122 -8.65 2.42 -10.51
N VAL A 123 -7.47 2.73 -11.07
CA VAL A 123 -6.77 4.00 -10.86
C VAL A 123 -7.62 5.19 -11.35
N GLU A 124 -8.28 5.06 -12.51
CA GLU A 124 -9.22 6.07 -13.00
C GLU A 124 -10.42 6.25 -12.07
N LYS A 125 -11.05 5.15 -11.62
CA LYS A 125 -12.20 5.19 -10.69
C LYS A 125 -11.85 5.76 -9.31
N LEU A 126 -10.63 5.51 -8.83
CA LEU A 126 -10.09 6.04 -7.58
C LEU A 126 -9.61 7.51 -7.71
N ASN A 127 -9.69 8.09 -8.91
CA ASN A 127 -9.17 9.42 -9.23
C ASN A 127 -7.68 9.55 -8.86
N ILE A 128 -6.88 8.55 -9.23
CA ILE A 128 -5.43 8.55 -9.08
C ILE A 128 -4.84 8.94 -10.44
N SER A 129 -4.09 10.04 -10.51
CA SER A 129 -3.52 10.54 -11.77
C SER A 129 -2.07 10.13 -12.02
N ALA A 130 -1.54 9.16 -11.26
CA ALA A 130 -0.14 8.73 -11.29
C ALA A 130 0.02 7.20 -11.33
N GLY A 131 1.17 6.73 -11.79
CA GLY A 131 1.48 5.29 -11.92
C GLY A 131 0.86 4.68 -13.17
N PHE A 132 -0.36 4.14 -13.07
CA PHE A 132 -1.03 3.40 -14.16
C PHE A 132 -1.68 4.30 -15.21
N THR A 133 -0.89 5.12 -15.89
CA THR A 133 -1.40 6.09 -16.87
C THR A 133 -1.52 5.50 -18.30
N PRO A 134 -2.22 6.18 -19.23
CA PRO A 134 -2.21 5.80 -20.66
C PRO A 134 -0.80 5.72 -21.26
N GLU A 135 0.11 6.59 -20.82
CA GLU A 135 1.51 6.57 -21.25
C GLU A 135 2.25 5.32 -20.76
N LEU A 136 1.97 4.87 -19.53
CA LEU A 136 2.48 3.58 -19.04
C LEU A 136 1.96 2.44 -19.91
N ALA A 137 0.65 2.42 -20.20
CA ALA A 137 0.05 1.37 -21.01
C ALA A 137 0.74 1.24 -22.37
N LYS A 138 0.97 2.38 -23.03
CA LYS A 138 1.72 2.43 -24.29
C LYS A 138 3.16 1.90 -24.15
N LYS A 139 3.89 2.31 -23.10
CA LYS A 139 5.24 1.80 -22.85
C LYS A 139 5.27 0.30 -22.64
N VAL A 140 4.29 -0.26 -21.92
CA VAL A 140 4.19 -1.71 -21.71
C VAL A 140 3.92 -2.43 -23.03
N GLU A 141 2.96 -1.94 -23.82
CA GLU A 141 2.65 -2.50 -25.15
C GLU A 141 3.86 -2.51 -26.09
N GLU A 142 4.65 -1.44 -26.10
CA GLU A 142 5.86 -1.30 -26.93
C GLU A 142 7.03 -2.20 -26.46
N ASN A 143 7.03 -2.61 -25.20
CA ASN A 143 8.14 -3.35 -24.57
C ASN A 143 7.77 -4.77 -24.13
N LEU A 144 6.69 -5.37 -24.66
CA LEU A 144 6.19 -6.70 -24.26
C LEU A 144 7.23 -7.84 -24.36
N GLU A 145 8.28 -7.67 -25.17
CA GLU A 145 9.37 -8.65 -25.31
C GLU A 145 10.48 -8.48 -24.26
N ASN A 146 10.59 -7.31 -23.62
CA ASN A 146 11.68 -6.97 -22.71
C ASN A 146 11.24 -7.08 -21.25
N LYS A 147 11.32 -8.31 -20.71
CA LYS A 147 10.92 -8.64 -19.33
C LYS A 147 11.51 -7.69 -18.29
N ASP A 148 12.82 -7.45 -18.31
CA ASP A 148 13.49 -6.64 -17.29
C ASP A 148 13.03 -5.18 -17.35
N SER A 149 12.84 -4.65 -18.56
CA SER A 149 12.28 -3.31 -18.76
C SER A 149 10.84 -3.22 -18.26
N LEU A 150 10.00 -4.22 -18.53
CA LEU A 150 8.62 -4.25 -18.06
C LEU A 150 8.55 -4.30 -16.54
N ILE A 151 9.33 -5.18 -15.90
CA ILE A 151 9.38 -5.28 -14.44
C ILE A 151 9.74 -3.93 -13.84
N LEU A 152 10.81 -3.29 -14.31
CA LEU A 152 11.21 -1.99 -13.79
C LEU A 152 10.14 -0.92 -14.01
N THR A 153 9.54 -0.90 -15.20
CA THR A 153 8.52 0.11 -15.56
C THR A 153 7.28 -0.03 -14.67
N ILE A 154 6.77 -1.24 -14.49
CA ILE A 154 5.57 -1.48 -13.71
C ILE A 154 5.86 -1.30 -12.21
N THR A 155 7.00 -1.78 -11.70
CA THR A 155 7.43 -1.54 -10.31
C THR A 155 7.48 -0.05 -9.99
N ASN A 156 8.03 0.77 -10.90
CA ASN A 156 8.04 2.22 -10.72
C ASN A 156 6.63 2.82 -10.67
N SER A 157 5.70 2.30 -11.48
CA SER A 157 4.30 2.75 -11.45
C SER A 157 3.60 2.44 -10.12
N PHE A 158 3.92 1.32 -9.45
CA PHE A 158 3.43 1.08 -8.07
C PHE A 158 3.93 2.14 -7.10
N TYR A 159 5.23 2.43 -7.13
CA TYR A 159 5.81 3.44 -6.26
C TYR A 159 5.24 4.83 -6.54
N GLU A 160 4.97 5.17 -7.80
CA GLU A 160 4.31 6.42 -8.18
C GLU A 160 2.86 6.49 -7.70
N THR A 161 2.08 5.42 -7.86
CA THR A 161 0.71 5.35 -7.32
C THR A 161 0.70 5.48 -5.80
N TYR A 162 1.60 4.78 -5.11
CA TYR A 162 1.74 4.86 -3.66
C TYR A 162 2.10 6.28 -3.21
N ARG A 163 3.15 6.86 -3.80
CA ARG A 163 3.60 8.24 -3.52
C ARG A 163 2.46 9.23 -3.72
N TYR A 164 1.74 9.13 -4.83
CA TYR A 164 0.62 10.00 -5.12
C TYR A 164 -0.46 9.93 -4.05
N LEU A 165 -0.83 8.73 -3.60
CA LEU A 165 -1.85 8.59 -2.55
C LEU A 165 -1.40 9.25 -1.24
N VAL A 166 -0.13 9.09 -0.86
CA VAL A 166 0.40 9.72 0.36
C VAL A 166 0.46 11.24 0.24
N GLU A 167 1.02 11.76 -0.86
CA GLU A 167 1.14 13.21 -1.11
C GLU A 167 -0.22 13.92 -1.20
N ASN A 168 -1.30 13.18 -1.50
CA ASN A 168 -2.65 13.70 -1.62
C ASN A 168 -3.56 13.32 -0.43
N GLU A 169 -2.98 13.03 0.75
CA GLU A 169 -3.73 12.78 2.00
C GLU A 169 -4.68 11.56 1.93
N LYS A 170 -4.37 10.61 1.04
CA LYS A 170 -5.11 9.35 0.83
C LYS A 170 -4.34 8.17 1.42
N GLU A 171 -3.69 8.34 2.57
CA GLU A 171 -2.83 7.29 3.14
C GLU A 171 -3.63 6.06 3.59
N SER A 172 -4.89 6.21 4.00
CA SER A 172 -5.74 5.05 4.29
C SER A 172 -5.94 4.19 3.03
N LEU A 173 -6.16 4.82 1.87
CA LEU A 173 -6.24 4.10 0.58
C LEU A 173 -4.90 3.48 0.20
N SER A 174 -3.78 4.17 0.45
CA SER A 174 -2.45 3.63 0.14
C SER A 174 -2.16 2.36 0.94
N LEU A 175 -2.52 2.32 2.23
CA LEU A 175 -2.42 1.13 3.08
C LEU A 175 -3.25 -0.04 2.54
N LEU A 176 -4.48 0.23 2.07
CA LEU A 176 -5.33 -0.80 1.46
C LEU A 176 -4.72 -1.39 0.17
N VAL A 177 -4.11 -0.54 -0.68
CA VAL A 177 -3.41 -1.00 -1.89
C VAL A 177 -2.21 -1.87 -1.54
N VAL A 178 -1.38 -1.44 -0.59
CA VAL A 178 -0.20 -2.20 -0.16
C VAL A 178 -0.60 -3.54 0.45
N ALA A 179 -1.64 -3.54 1.30
CA ALA A 179 -2.16 -4.76 1.91
C ALA A 179 -2.73 -5.74 0.87
N GLY A 180 -3.50 -5.26 -0.12
CA GLY A 180 -4.00 -6.11 -1.20
C GLY A 180 -2.88 -6.75 -2.01
N SER A 181 -1.81 -5.99 -2.31
CA SER A 181 -0.63 -6.48 -3.02
C SER A 181 0.12 -7.56 -2.22
N TRP A 182 0.26 -7.36 -0.90
CA TRP A 182 0.89 -8.33 -0.01
C TRP A 182 0.06 -9.62 0.11
N ILE A 183 -1.26 -9.50 0.28
CA ILE A 183 -2.18 -10.66 0.38
C ILE A 183 -2.05 -11.53 -0.87
N GLU A 184 -2.11 -10.93 -2.05
CA GLU A 184 -2.04 -11.68 -3.31
C GLU A 184 -0.66 -12.29 -3.53
N GLY A 185 0.42 -11.57 -3.20
CA GLY A 185 1.78 -12.11 -3.28
C GLY A 185 2.00 -13.34 -2.39
N VAL A 186 1.51 -13.30 -1.15
CA VAL A 186 1.55 -14.46 -0.24
C VAL A 186 0.70 -15.60 -0.78
N TYR A 187 -0.54 -15.31 -1.19
CA TYR A 187 -1.43 -16.33 -1.75
C TYR A 187 -0.80 -17.03 -2.96
N ILE A 188 -0.31 -16.29 -3.97
CA ILE A 188 0.37 -16.87 -5.14
C ILE A 188 1.54 -17.76 -4.70
N THR A 189 2.33 -17.31 -3.73
CA THR A 189 3.46 -18.07 -3.21
C THR A 189 3.00 -19.37 -2.52
N THR A 190 1.90 -19.36 -1.78
CA THR A 190 1.33 -20.58 -1.18
C THR A 190 0.85 -21.58 -2.24
N GLN A 191 0.20 -21.12 -3.30
CA GLN A 191 -0.26 -21.99 -4.39
C GLN A 191 0.92 -22.65 -5.13
N ILE A 192 2.01 -21.91 -5.33
CA ILE A 192 3.24 -22.42 -5.92
C ILE A 192 3.92 -23.42 -4.99
N ALA A 193 4.05 -23.10 -3.70
CA ALA A 193 4.65 -24.00 -2.72
C ALA A 193 3.87 -25.32 -2.57
N TYR A 194 2.53 -25.25 -2.68
CA TYR A 194 1.64 -26.42 -2.59
C TYR A 194 1.78 -27.36 -3.79
N THR A 195 1.91 -26.80 -5.00
CA THR A 195 1.98 -27.59 -6.24
C THR A 195 3.39 -28.05 -6.61
N SER A 196 4.40 -27.51 -5.94
CA SER A 196 5.81 -27.81 -6.23
C SER A 196 6.28 -29.10 -5.56
N ARG A 197 7.03 -29.92 -6.31
CA ARG A 197 7.62 -31.16 -5.79
C ARG A 197 8.71 -30.91 -4.75
N ASP A 198 9.53 -29.89 -4.97
CA ASP A 198 10.43 -29.33 -3.98
C ASP A 198 9.98 -27.90 -3.72
N ASN A 199 9.57 -27.63 -2.49
CA ASN A 199 9.05 -26.34 -2.07
C ASN A 199 9.93 -25.63 -1.05
N THR A 200 11.15 -26.13 -0.80
CA THR A 200 12.04 -25.63 0.25
C THR A 200 12.28 -24.12 0.15
N GLU A 201 12.60 -23.62 -1.05
CA GLU A 201 12.85 -22.19 -1.25
C GLU A 201 11.57 -21.35 -1.17
N PHE A 202 10.41 -21.89 -1.60
CA PHE A 202 9.13 -21.18 -1.48
C PHE A 202 8.69 -21.06 -0.02
N ILE A 203 8.96 -22.08 0.80
CA ILE A 203 8.73 -22.04 2.25
C ILE A 203 9.58 -20.95 2.92
N LYS A 204 10.86 -20.81 2.54
CA LYS A 204 11.71 -19.71 3.04
C LYS A 204 11.18 -18.34 2.63
N ILE A 205 10.76 -18.20 1.37
CA ILE A 205 10.15 -16.95 0.87
C ILE A 205 8.91 -16.60 1.68
N LEU A 206 8.04 -17.58 1.96
CA LEU A 206 6.85 -17.40 2.82
C LEU A 206 7.24 -17.02 4.25
N ALA A 207 8.22 -17.69 4.86
CA ALA A 207 8.67 -17.38 6.22
C ALA A 207 9.13 -15.91 6.33
N ASN A 208 9.83 -15.44 5.30
CA ASN A 208 10.31 -14.07 5.19
C ASN A 208 9.20 -13.03 4.96
N GLN A 209 7.93 -13.44 4.76
CA GLN A 209 6.79 -12.52 4.71
C GLN A 209 6.26 -12.13 6.12
N LYS A 210 6.76 -12.75 7.20
CA LYS A 210 6.43 -12.36 8.57
C LYS A 210 6.77 -10.90 8.87
N ALA A 211 8.00 -10.48 8.58
CA ALA A 211 8.44 -9.11 8.86
C ALA A 211 7.67 -8.06 8.03
N PRO A 212 7.46 -8.26 6.71
CA PRO A 212 6.54 -7.44 5.92
C PRO A 212 5.13 -7.31 6.50
N LEU A 213 4.52 -8.42 6.97
CA LEU A 213 3.20 -8.37 7.60
C LEU A 213 3.22 -7.55 8.89
N MET A 214 4.20 -7.77 9.76
CA MET A 214 4.29 -7.01 11.02
C MET A 214 4.45 -5.52 10.74
N LYS A 215 5.26 -5.14 9.74
CA LYS A 215 5.40 -3.75 9.35
C LYS A 215 4.10 -3.19 8.75
N LEU A 216 3.40 -3.95 7.92
CA LEU A 216 2.09 -3.54 7.40
C LEU A 216 1.10 -3.27 8.53
N MET A 217 0.99 -4.19 9.51
CA MET A 217 0.12 -4.04 10.68
C MET A 217 0.52 -2.81 11.51
N GLU A 218 1.82 -2.57 11.70
CA GLU A 218 2.35 -1.38 12.37
C GLU A 218 1.96 -0.09 11.64
N LEU A 219 2.06 -0.04 10.31
CA LEU A 219 1.68 1.12 9.50
C LEU A 219 0.16 1.37 9.47
N MET A 220 -0.66 0.33 9.65
CA MET A 220 -2.11 0.44 9.72
C MET A 220 -2.62 0.88 11.10
N GLU A 221 -1.86 0.61 12.17
CA GLU A 221 -2.26 0.87 13.56
C GLU A 221 -2.64 2.35 13.84
N PRO A 222 -1.91 3.38 13.33
CA PRO A 222 -2.31 4.78 13.50
C PRO A 222 -3.65 5.14 12.85
N ARG A 223 -4.15 4.32 11.92
CA ARG A 223 -5.40 4.54 11.18
C ARG A 223 -6.48 3.51 11.48
N LYS A 224 -6.35 2.76 12.58
CA LYS A 224 -7.33 1.74 13.01
C LYS A 224 -8.71 2.31 13.38
N ASP A 225 -8.86 3.62 13.47
CA ASP A 225 -10.13 4.31 13.64
C ASP A 225 -10.90 4.46 12.32
N VAL A 226 -10.22 4.37 11.19
CA VAL A 226 -10.83 4.30 9.86
C VAL A 226 -11.46 2.91 9.68
N PRO A 227 -12.79 2.79 9.49
CA PRO A 227 -13.48 1.50 9.46
C PRO A 227 -12.91 0.50 8.45
N GLU A 228 -12.55 0.97 7.26
CA GLU A 228 -12.01 0.18 6.16
C GLU A 228 -10.64 -0.41 6.49
N VAL A 229 -9.77 0.39 7.14
CA VAL A 229 -8.45 -0.05 7.59
C VAL A 229 -8.61 -1.08 8.72
N LYS A 230 -9.46 -0.78 9.70
CA LYS A 230 -9.76 -1.70 10.80
C LYS A 230 -10.29 -3.05 10.32
N GLU A 231 -11.24 -3.04 9.39
CA GLU A 231 -11.81 -4.26 8.82
C GLU A 231 -10.72 -5.12 8.18
N LEU A 232 -9.78 -4.51 7.46
CA LEU A 232 -8.68 -5.24 6.84
C LEU A 232 -7.66 -5.75 7.87
N MET A 233 -7.36 -4.98 8.92
CA MET A 233 -6.53 -5.46 10.04
C MET A 233 -7.17 -6.66 10.73
N ASP A 234 -8.48 -6.62 10.97
CA ASP A 234 -9.23 -7.73 11.58
C ASP A 234 -9.20 -8.98 10.68
N LYS A 235 -9.27 -8.81 9.35
CA LYS A 235 -9.10 -9.91 8.38
C LYS A 235 -7.68 -10.47 8.36
N LEU A 236 -6.65 -9.64 8.58
CA LEU A 236 -5.24 -10.06 8.60
C LEU A 236 -4.82 -10.68 9.95
N ALA A 237 -5.57 -10.45 11.03
CA ALA A 237 -5.23 -10.93 12.37
C ALA A 237 -5.02 -12.47 12.45
N PRO A 238 -5.86 -13.32 11.81
CA PRO A 238 -5.60 -14.77 11.76
C PRO A 238 -4.30 -15.13 11.03
N VAL A 239 -3.93 -14.38 9.99
CA VAL A 239 -2.68 -14.58 9.25
C VAL A 239 -1.49 -14.20 10.15
N GLN A 240 -1.59 -13.08 10.87
CA GLN A 240 -0.61 -12.66 11.86
C GLN A 240 -0.43 -13.70 12.98
N GLU A 241 -1.52 -14.31 13.45
CA GLU A 241 -1.47 -15.37 14.47
C GLU A 241 -0.66 -16.59 14.00
N VAL A 242 -0.84 -17.02 12.74
CA VAL A 242 -0.02 -18.10 12.17
C VAL A 242 1.45 -17.71 12.09
N TYR A 243 1.75 -16.50 11.59
CA TYR A 243 3.14 -16.03 11.52
C TYR A 243 3.80 -15.87 12.88
N ASN A 244 3.06 -15.53 13.93
CA ASN A 244 3.60 -15.44 15.29
C ASN A 244 4.14 -16.77 15.81
N GLN A 245 3.63 -17.90 15.29
CA GLN A 245 4.09 -19.26 15.63
C GLN A 245 5.29 -19.73 14.79
N ILE A 246 5.63 -19.01 13.70
CA ILE A 246 6.76 -19.33 12.83
C ILE A 246 8.05 -18.71 13.40
N GLU A 247 9.07 -19.54 13.60
CA GLU A 247 10.39 -19.13 14.10
C GLU A 247 11.47 -19.29 13.02
N GLY A 248 12.15 -18.20 12.68
CA GLY A 248 13.16 -18.18 11.63
C GLY A 248 12.58 -18.42 10.24
N GLU A 249 13.34 -19.15 9.40
CA GLU A 249 12.98 -19.41 7.99
C GLU A 249 12.31 -20.79 7.78
N ASN A 250 11.94 -21.48 8.85
CA ASN A 250 11.34 -22.82 8.78
C ASN A 250 9.84 -22.74 9.05
N ILE A 251 9.03 -23.19 8.09
CA ILE A 251 7.60 -23.42 8.29
C ILE A 251 7.37 -24.93 8.28
N THR A 252 6.74 -25.45 9.33
CA THR A 252 6.31 -26.86 9.36
C THR A 252 5.15 -27.09 8.38
N ASN A 253 4.90 -28.35 7.98
CA ASN A 253 3.78 -28.65 7.09
C ASN A 253 2.44 -28.19 7.66
N GLU A 254 2.20 -28.37 8.96
CA GLU A 254 0.98 -27.92 9.63
C GLU A 254 0.83 -26.39 9.59
N GLN A 255 1.91 -25.65 9.87
CA GLN A 255 1.91 -24.19 9.78
C GLN A 255 1.71 -23.71 8.34
N PHE A 256 2.28 -24.41 7.36
CA PHE A 256 2.11 -24.08 5.94
C PHE A 256 0.68 -24.31 5.49
N GLU A 257 0.09 -25.47 5.80
CA GLU A 257 -1.31 -25.76 5.52
C GLU A 257 -2.23 -24.73 6.17
N LYS A 258 -1.94 -24.35 7.42
CA LYS A 258 -2.73 -23.33 8.12
C LYS A 258 -2.59 -21.96 7.48
N LEU A 259 -1.37 -21.54 7.13
CA LEU A 259 -1.09 -20.27 6.46
C LEU A 259 -1.83 -20.20 5.12
N MET A 260 -1.76 -21.26 4.32
CA MET A 260 -2.45 -21.36 3.04
C MET A 260 -3.97 -21.28 3.21
N GLU A 261 -4.54 -21.97 4.20
CA GLU A 261 -5.97 -21.90 4.50
C GLU A 261 -6.40 -20.46 4.84
N VAL A 262 -5.71 -19.82 5.79
CA VAL A 262 -6.11 -18.48 6.26
C VAL A 262 -5.91 -17.41 5.19
N ILE A 263 -4.81 -17.44 4.43
CA ILE A 263 -4.59 -16.44 3.37
C ILE A 263 -5.57 -16.62 2.21
N THR A 264 -5.92 -17.87 1.87
CA THR A 264 -6.93 -18.15 0.85
C THR A 264 -8.30 -17.63 1.29
N SER A 265 -8.71 -17.90 2.53
CA SER A 265 -9.97 -17.38 3.07
C SER A 265 -10.03 -15.85 3.10
N VAL A 266 -8.92 -15.19 3.49
CA VAL A 266 -8.84 -13.73 3.46
C VAL A 266 -9.01 -13.22 2.04
N ARG A 267 -8.24 -13.76 1.09
CA ARG A 267 -8.29 -13.37 -0.32
C ARG A 267 -9.69 -13.55 -0.91
N GLU A 268 -10.31 -14.71 -0.72
CA GLU A 268 -11.65 -15.02 -1.23
C GLU A 268 -12.72 -14.05 -0.69
N SER A 269 -12.50 -13.46 0.49
CA SER A 269 -13.40 -12.45 1.04
C SER A 269 -13.25 -11.07 0.39
N LEU A 270 -12.25 -10.86 -0.47
CA LEU A 270 -11.88 -9.59 -1.10
C LEU A 270 -12.09 -9.55 -2.62
N VAL A 271 -12.21 -10.72 -3.28
CA VAL A 271 -12.25 -10.86 -4.75
C VAL A 271 -13.61 -11.19 -5.34
#